data_AF-A0A357JKC7-F1
#
_entry.id   AF-A0A357JKC7-F1
#
_cell.length_a   1.000
_cell.length_b   1.000
_cell.length_c   1.000
_cell.angle_alpha   90.00
_cell.angle_beta   90.00
_cell.angle_gamma   90.00
#
_symmetry.space_group_name_H-M   'P 1'
#
loop_
_entity.id
_entity.type
_entity.pdbx_description
1 polymer ?
#
loop_
_entity_poly.entity_id
_entity_poly.type
_entity_poly.pdbx_seq_one_letter_code
_entity_poly.pdbx_strand_id
1 'polypeptide(L)'
;MEEQNPSVDIRAINEKIQKESAFVDLLTLEMNKVIVGQKHMIERLLIGLLGNGHILLEGVPGLAKTLAINTLSKAVKGSFSRIQFTPDLLPADVIGTMIYNMKENDFTIKKGPIFANFVLADEINRAP
;
A
#
# COMPACT_ATOMS: atom_id res chain seq x y z
N MET A 1 -16.11 -28.44 -40.31
CA MET A 1 -16.50 -27.73 -39.07
C MET A 1 -15.28 -26.94 -38.67
N GLU A 2 -15.19 -25.69 -39.12
CA GLU A 2 -14.10 -24.79 -38.78
C GLU A 2 -14.32 -24.27 -37.36
N GLU A 3 -13.42 -24.61 -36.45
CA GLU A 3 -13.32 -23.97 -35.15
C GLU A 3 -12.83 -22.53 -35.37
N GLN A 4 -13.76 -21.57 -35.24
CA GLN A 4 -13.47 -20.15 -35.27
C GLN A 4 -12.60 -19.79 -34.06
N ASN A 5 -11.31 -19.63 -34.29
CA ASN A 5 -10.38 -19.04 -33.33
C ASN A 5 -10.66 -17.52 -33.30
N PRO A 6 -11.13 -16.93 -32.18
CA PRO A 6 -11.41 -15.50 -32.15
C PRO A 6 -10.08 -14.77 -32.24
N SER A 7 -9.79 -14.17 -33.39
CA SER A 7 -8.65 -13.28 -33.56
C SER A 7 -8.83 -12.10 -32.61
N VAL A 8 -8.19 -12.17 -31.46
CA VAL A 8 -8.17 -11.11 -30.47
C VAL A 8 -7.68 -9.84 -31.15
N ASP A 9 -8.55 -8.82 -31.27
CA ASP A 9 -8.17 -7.53 -31.86
C ASP A 9 -7.25 -6.79 -30.89
N ILE A 10 -5.95 -6.96 -31.10
CA ILE A 10 -4.88 -6.36 -30.30
C ILE A 10 -5.03 -4.83 -30.21
N ARG A 11 -5.56 -4.18 -31.27
CA ARG A 11 -5.74 -2.72 -31.28
C ARG A 11 -6.82 -2.29 -30.31
N ALA A 12 -7.99 -2.94 -30.38
CA ALA A 12 -9.09 -2.67 -29.46
C ALA A 12 -8.71 -2.93 -27.99
N ILE A 13 -7.89 -3.95 -27.72
CA ILE A 13 -7.37 -4.21 -26.37
C ILE A 13 -6.43 -3.09 -25.91
N ASN A 14 -5.47 -2.67 -26.74
CA ASN A 14 -4.53 -1.62 -26.37
C ASN A 14 -5.24 -0.28 -26.10
N GLU A 15 -6.23 0.09 -26.91
CA GLU A 15 -7.04 1.29 -26.68
C GLU A 15 -7.80 1.22 -25.35
N LYS A 16 -8.38 0.06 -25.04
CA LYS A 16 -9.07 -0.16 -23.75
C LYS A 16 -8.09 -0.06 -22.58
N ILE A 17 -6.92 -0.71 -22.67
CA ILE A 17 -5.89 -0.65 -21.64
C ILE A 17 -5.48 0.81 -21.40
N GLN A 18 -5.17 1.56 -22.46
CA GLN A 18 -4.72 2.95 -22.35
C GLN A 18 -5.77 3.84 -21.67
N LYS A 19 -7.05 3.63 -22.00
CA LYS A 19 -8.15 4.39 -21.38
C LYS A 19 -8.30 4.06 -19.89
N GLU A 20 -8.30 2.77 -19.54
CA GLU A 20 -8.48 2.32 -18.15
C GLU A 20 -7.23 2.58 -17.29
N SER A 21 -6.03 2.63 -17.87
CA SER A 21 -4.77 2.86 -17.14
C SER A 21 -4.39 4.34 -16.99
N ALA A 22 -5.16 5.28 -17.54
CA ALA A 22 -4.83 6.71 -17.52
C ALA A 22 -4.60 7.28 -16.11
N PHE A 23 -5.25 6.71 -15.08
CA PHE A 23 -5.06 7.13 -13.70
C PHE A 23 -3.65 6.80 -13.16
N VAL A 24 -2.96 5.79 -13.72
CA VAL A 24 -1.62 5.39 -13.29
C VAL A 24 -0.60 6.49 -13.61
N ASP A 25 -0.72 7.11 -14.78
CA ASP A 25 0.12 8.24 -15.17
C ASP A 25 -0.12 9.45 -14.26
N LEU A 26 -1.39 9.73 -13.93
CA LEU A 26 -1.76 10.79 -13.00
C LEU A 26 -1.18 10.56 -11.59
N LEU A 27 -1.30 9.33 -11.07
CA LEU A 27 -0.70 8.97 -9.77
C LEU A 27 0.82 9.11 -9.80
N THR A 28 1.46 8.65 -10.88
CA THR A 28 2.92 8.75 -11.04
C THR A 28 3.38 10.21 -11.06
N LEU A 29 2.66 11.08 -11.78
CA LEU A 29 2.93 12.52 -11.81
C LEU A 29 2.79 13.15 -10.42
N GLU A 30 1.75 12.80 -9.66
CA GLU A 30 1.54 13.31 -8.31
C GLU A 30 2.67 12.88 -7.36
N MET A 31 3.06 11.61 -7.43
CA MET A 31 4.17 11.04 -6.66
C MET A 31 5.50 11.76 -6.94
N ASN A 32 5.78 12.06 -8.21
CA ASN A 32 7.02 12.70 -8.65
C ASN A 32 7.16 14.15 -8.16
N LYS A 33 6.10 14.81 -7.70
CA LYS A 33 6.18 16.16 -7.09
C LYS A 33 6.93 16.15 -5.76
N VAL A 34 6.90 15.03 -5.05
CA VAL A 34 7.50 14.88 -3.72
C VAL A 34 8.71 13.95 -3.75
N ILE A 35 8.65 12.91 -4.58
CA ILE A 35 9.67 11.87 -4.65
C ILE A 35 10.57 12.09 -5.86
N VAL A 36 11.81 12.47 -5.62
CA VAL A 36 12.80 12.77 -6.67
C VAL A 36 13.78 11.60 -6.83
N GLY A 37 14.04 11.20 -8.09
CA GLY A 37 15.08 10.21 -8.41
C GLY A 37 14.77 8.76 -8.05
N GLN A 38 13.55 8.44 -7.62
CA GLN A 38 13.15 7.09 -7.17
C GLN A 38 12.06 6.46 -8.05
N LYS A 39 12.18 6.58 -9.38
CA LYS A 39 11.19 6.08 -10.34
C LYS A 39 10.85 4.60 -10.13
N HIS A 40 11.87 3.76 -9.93
CA HIS A 40 11.72 2.32 -9.74
C HIS A 40 10.92 1.96 -8.47
N MET A 41 11.13 2.70 -7.38
CA MET A 41 10.36 2.49 -6.14
C MET A 41 8.90 2.85 -6.35
N ILE A 42 8.61 3.98 -7.01
CA ILE A 42 7.23 4.41 -7.30
C ILE A 42 6.51 3.36 -8.14
N GLU A 43 7.15 2.87 -9.20
CA GLU A 43 6.59 1.84 -10.08
C GLU A 43 6.24 0.55 -9.31
N ARG A 44 7.16 0.06 -8.46
CA ARG A 44 6.90 -1.12 -7.61
C ARG A 44 5.77 -0.90 -6.62
N LEU A 45 5.67 0.28 -6.02
CA LEU A 45 4.57 0.64 -5.11
C LEU A 45 3.22 0.61 -5.83
N LEU A 46 3.14 1.16 -7.04
CA LEU A 46 1.93 1.13 -7.86
C LEU A 46 1.56 -0.29 -8.28
N ILE A 47 2.53 -1.11 -8.68
CA ILE A 47 2.30 -2.53 -8.99
C ILE A 47 1.74 -3.27 -7.78
N GLY A 48 2.32 -3.10 -6.60
CA GLY A 48 1.81 -3.75 -5.39
C GLY A 48 0.40 -3.28 -5.02
N LEU A 49 0.11 -1.98 -5.17
CA LEU A 49 -1.23 -1.44 -4.93
C LEU A 49 -2.27 -2.06 -5.89
N LEU A 50 -1.99 -2.07 -7.20
CA LEU A 50 -2.91 -2.58 -8.22
C LEU A 50 -3.07 -4.10 -8.17
N GLY A 51 -2.01 -4.80 -7.78
CA GLY A 51 -2.02 -6.25 -7.60
C GLY A 51 -2.58 -6.70 -6.25
N ASN A 52 -3.00 -5.78 -5.37
CA ASN A 52 -3.38 -6.06 -4.00
C ASN A 52 -2.33 -6.91 -3.26
N GLY A 53 -1.05 -6.60 -3.49
CA GLY A 53 0.11 -7.30 -2.96
C GLY A 53 0.81 -6.55 -1.83
N HIS A 54 1.70 -7.25 -1.13
CA HIS A 54 2.59 -6.67 -0.13
C HIS A 54 4.01 -6.53 -0.69
N ILE A 55 4.71 -5.48 -0.27
CA ILE A 55 6.04 -5.15 -0.79
C ILE A 55 7.04 -5.18 0.36
N LEU A 56 8.10 -5.95 0.20
CA LEU A 56 9.30 -5.85 1.02
C LEU A 56 10.21 -4.76 0.44
N LEU A 57 10.42 -3.69 1.20
CA LEU A 57 11.27 -2.56 0.78
C LEU A 57 12.63 -2.61 1.47
N GLU A 58 13.58 -3.32 0.86
CA GLU A 58 14.97 -3.32 1.27
C GLU A 58 15.72 -2.08 0.73
N GLY A 59 16.70 -1.59 1.47
CA GLY A 59 17.51 -0.45 1.07
C GLY A 59 18.02 0.35 2.26
N VAL A 60 19.02 1.20 2.03
CA VAL A 60 19.66 1.97 3.09
C VAL A 60 18.70 2.99 3.73
N PRO A 61 18.89 3.33 5.02
CA PRO A 61 18.14 4.40 5.67
C PRO A 61 18.23 5.72 4.89
N GLY A 62 17.17 6.52 4.92
CA GLY A 62 17.14 7.84 4.29
C GLY A 62 16.70 7.89 2.83
N LEU A 63 16.39 6.75 2.18
CA LEU A 63 15.89 6.70 0.79
C LEU A 63 14.40 7.07 0.62
N ALA A 64 13.87 7.94 1.49
CA ALA A 64 12.49 8.43 1.41
C ALA A 64 11.40 7.33 1.35
N LYS A 65 11.65 6.10 1.82
CA LYS A 65 10.67 4.98 1.81
C LYS A 65 9.36 5.37 2.50
N THR A 66 9.46 5.90 3.72
CA THR A 66 8.32 6.41 4.48
C THR A 66 7.58 7.53 3.76
N LEU A 67 8.33 8.45 3.14
CA LEU A 67 7.76 9.56 2.39
C LEU A 67 7.04 9.08 1.14
N ALA A 68 7.56 8.07 0.45
CA ALA A 68 6.96 7.50 -0.75
C ALA A 68 5.62 6.84 -0.43
N ILE A 69 5.57 5.97 0.59
CA ILE A 69 4.33 5.28 0.96
C ILE A 69 3.27 6.27 1.46
N ASN A 70 3.66 7.24 2.28
CA ASN A 70 2.76 8.28 2.78
C ASN A 70 2.27 9.23 1.67
N THR A 71 3.11 9.53 0.66
CA THR A 71 2.69 10.30 -0.51
C THR A 71 1.67 9.51 -1.33
N LEU A 72 1.91 8.22 -1.54
CA LEU A 72 0.99 7.35 -2.29
C LEU A 72 -0.35 7.23 -1.58
N SER A 73 -0.35 6.98 -0.27
CA SER A 73 -1.59 6.89 0.50
C SER A 73 -2.42 8.16 0.40
N LYS A 74 -1.77 9.34 0.48
CA LYS A 74 -2.46 10.63 0.31
C LYS A 74 -3.00 10.81 -1.11
N ALA A 75 -2.24 10.45 -2.13
CA ALA A 75 -2.65 10.56 -3.53
C ALA A 75 -3.93 9.76 -3.83
N VAL A 76 -4.09 8.60 -3.19
CA VAL A 76 -5.29 7.75 -3.33
C VAL A 76 -6.33 7.96 -2.22
N LYS A 77 -6.13 8.95 -1.35
CA LYS A 77 -6.99 9.22 -0.17
C LYS A 77 -7.15 8.01 0.77
N GLY A 78 -6.12 7.18 0.86
CA GLY A 78 -6.03 6.05 1.78
C GLY A 78 -5.50 6.46 3.15
N SER A 79 -5.94 5.74 4.18
CA SER A 79 -5.34 5.80 5.52
C SER A 79 -3.92 5.21 5.51
N PHE A 80 -3.03 5.83 6.29
CA PHE A 80 -1.65 5.41 6.45
C PHE A 80 -1.34 5.18 7.93
N SER A 81 -0.64 4.08 8.20
CA SER A 81 -0.17 3.71 9.52
C SER A 81 1.28 3.26 9.43
N ARG A 82 2.08 3.63 10.43
CA ARG A 82 3.47 3.19 10.57
C ARG A 82 3.59 2.39 11.86
N ILE A 83 4.09 1.17 11.75
CA ILE A 83 4.36 0.26 12.86
C ILE A 83 5.87 0.08 12.92
N GLN A 84 6.48 0.51 14.01
CA GLN A 84 7.89 0.23 14.28
C GLN A 84 7.98 -1.14 14.95
N PHE A 85 8.65 -2.10 14.32
CA PHE A 85 8.87 -3.40 14.93
C PHE A 85 10.02 -3.33 15.92
N THR A 86 9.74 -3.81 17.12
CA THR A 86 10.70 -3.94 18.22
C THR A 86 10.58 -5.34 18.82
N PRO A 87 11.62 -5.87 19.49
CA PRO A 87 11.61 -7.24 20.03
C PRO A 87 10.52 -7.48 21.09
N ASP A 88 10.04 -6.40 21.71
CA ASP A 88 9.00 -6.39 22.74
C ASP A 88 7.58 -6.17 22.19
N LEU A 89 7.44 -5.92 20.88
CA LEU A 89 6.15 -5.67 20.26
C LEU A 89 5.25 -6.90 20.38
N LEU A 90 4.08 -6.76 21.02
CA LEU A 90 3.12 -7.85 21.15
C LEU A 90 2.14 -7.88 19.97
N PRO A 91 1.58 -9.04 19.61
CA PRO A 91 0.53 -9.12 18.58
C PRO A 91 -0.66 -8.21 18.86
N ALA A 92 -1.01 -8.00 20.13
CA ALA A 92 -2.07 -7.09 20.56
C ALA A 92 -1.76 -5.61 20.23
N ASP A 93 -0.50 -5.21 20.16
CA ASP A 93 -0.10 -3.84 19.78
C ASP A 93 -0.31 -3.58 18.29
N VAL A 94 -0.33 -4.63 17.47
CA VAL A 94 -0.56 -4.56 16.01
C VAL A 94 -2.04 -4.70 15.67
N ILE A 95 -2.71 -5.70 16.25
CA ILE A 95 -4.11 -6.03 15.97
C ILE A 95 -5.06 -5.17 16.79
N GLY A 96 -4.70 -4.82 18.03
CA GLY A 96 -5.56 -4.11 18.96
C GLY A 96 -5.99 -4.95 20.16
N THR A 97 -6.75 -4.33 21.05
CA THR A 97 -7.14 -4.91 22.34
C THR A 97 -8.56 -4.53 22.74
N MET A 98 -9.13 -5.29 23.68
CA MET A 98 -10.40 -4.92 24.32
C MET A 98 -10.13 -3.86 25.40
N ILE A 99 -10.82 -2.73 25.32
CA ILE A 99 -10.80 -1.70 26.35
C ILE A 99 -12.15 -1.65 27.05
N TYR A 100 -12.13 -1.58 28.38
CA TYR A 100 -13.35 -1.38 29.15
C TYR A 100 -13.75 0.10 29.09
N ASN A 101 -14.94 0.37 28.57
CA ASN A 101 -15.52 1.70 28.50
C ASN A 101 -16.37 1.95 29.75
N MET A 102 -15.82 2.72 30.70
CA MET A 102 -16.49 3.04 31.96
C MET A 102 -17.82 3.77 31.80
N LYS A 103 -18.03 4.52 30.71
CA LYS A 103 -19.28 5.25 30.49
C LYS A 103 -20.44 4.32 30.11
N GLU A 104 -20.12 3.32 29.30
CA GLU A 104 -21.10 2.34 28.78
C GLU A 104 -21.17 1.07 29.65
N ASN A 105 -20.25 0.93 30.61
CA ASN A 105 -20.10 -0.26 31.45
C ASN A 105 -19.92 -1.55 30.61
N ASP A 106 -19.19 -1.44 29.50
CA ASP A 106 -19.02 -2.50 28.50
C ASP A 106 -17.60 -2.57 27.94
N PHE A 107 -17.22 -3.70 27.33
CA PHE A 107 -15.94 -3.90 26.67
C PHE A 107 -16.04 -3.60 25.17
N THR A 108 -15.17 -2.72 24.68
CA THR A 108 -15.13 -2.31 23.26
C THR A 108 -13.79 -2.67 22.62
N ILE A 109 -13.79 -3.04 21.34
CA ILE A 109 -12.56 -3.33 20.60
C ILE A 109 -11.89 -2.01 20.20
N LYS A 110 -10.67 -1.79 20.68
CA LYS A 110 -9.78 -0.76 20.16
C LYS A 110 -8.91 -1.38 19.07
N LYS A 111 -9.24 -1.08 17.80
CA LYS A 111 -8.46 -1.52 16.64
C LYS A 111 -7.02 -1.01 16.70
N GLY A 112 -6.07 -1.90 16.40
CA GLY A 112 -4.65 -1.59 16.33
C GLY A 112 -4.26 -0.89 15.02
N PRO A 113 -2.97 -0.54 14.90
CA PRO A 113 -2.42 0.21 13.77
C PRO A 113 -2.42 -0.57 12.43
N ILE A 114 -2.64 -1.88 12.43
CA ILE A 114 -2.75 -2.68 11.20
C ILE A 114 -4.00 -2.32 10.37
N PHE A 115 -5.01 -1.71 11.01
CA PHE A 115 -6.27 -1.33 10.36
C PHE A 115 -6.14 -0.01 9.59
N ALA A 116 -5.32 -0.01 8.54
CA ALA A 116 -5.16 1.07 7.58
C ALA A 116 -5.06 0.53 6.15
N ASN A 117 -5.24 1.39 5.14
CA ASN A 117 -5.08 1.02 3.74
C ASN A 117 -3.61 0.78 3.38
N PHE A 118 -2.72 1.57 3.97
CA PHE A 118 -1.27 1.45 3.85
C PHE A 118 -0.65 1.28 5.23
N VAL A 119 0.09 0.19 5.42
CA VAL A 119 0.82 -0.08 6.66
C VAL A 119 2.31 -0.19 6.33
N LEU A 120 3.11 0.70 6.89
CA LEU A 120 4.56 0.60 6.86
C LEU A 120 5.03 -0.15 8.12
N ALA A 121 5.43 -1.40 7.94
CA ALA A 121 6.14 -2.20 8.93
C ALA A 121 7.64 -1.89 8.87
N ASP A 122 8.11 -0.98 9.73
CA ASP A 122 9.50 -0.57 9.78
C ASP A 122 10.32 -1.51 10.68
N GLU A 123 11.56 -1.80 10.28
CA GLU A 123 12.47 -2.75 10.96
C GLU A 123 11.84 -4.12 11.29
N ILE A 124 11.03 -4.68 10.38
CA ILE A 124 10.33 -5.96 10.57
C ILE A 124 11.24 -7.13 10.98
N ASN A 125 12.52 -7.06 10.63
CA ASN A 125 13.55 -8.01 11.02
C ASN A 125 13.91 -7.98 12.52
N ARG A 126 13.35 -7.06 13.31
CA ARG A 126 13.51 -6.98 14.78
C ARG A 126 12.38 -7.67 15.54
N ALA A 127 11.32 -8.12 14.85
CA ALA A 127 10.25 -8.92 15.42
C ALA A 127 10.75 -10.33 15.76
N PRO A 128 10.20 -10.99 16.81
CA PRO A 128 10.50 -12.38 17.14
C PRO A 128 9.93 -13.39 16.12
#